data_AF-A0A4R6EDV9-F1
#
_entry.id   AF-A0A4R6EDV9-F1
#
_cell.length_a   1.000
_cell.length_b   1.000
_cell.length_c   1.000
_cell.angle_alpha   90.00
_cell.angle_beta   90.00
_cell.angle_gamma   90.00
#
_symmetry.space_group_name_H-M   'P 1'
#
loop_
_entity.id
_entity.type
_entity.pdbx_description
1 polymer ?
#
loop_
_entity_poly.entity_id
_entity_poly.type
_entity_poly.pdbx_seq_one_letter_code
_entity_poly.pdbx_strand_id
1 'polypeptide(L)' 'MPSNPPYPREARVVPVEKGDPGQSVTWYQLRADHPKPDSLISEHPTEAEAVDAKRRYEDPDKS' A
#
# COMPACT_ATOMS: atom_id res chain seq x y z
N MET A 1 7.13 5.63 -23.90
CA MET A 1 7.89 4.37 -23.77
C MET A 1 7.09 3.45 -22.87
N PRO A 2 6.73 2.22 -23.29
CA PRO A 2 5.79 1.40 -22.54
C PRO A 2 6.54 0.66 -21.43
N SER A 3 6.74 1.32 -20.29
CA SER A 3 7.22 0.66 -19.07
C SER A 3 6.04 0.14 -18.24
N ASN A 4 4.96 -0.28 -18.89
CA ASN A 4 3.90 -1.01 -18.18
C ASN A 4 4.42 -2.42 -17.94
N PRO A 5 4.68 -2.81 -16.68
CA PRO A 5 5.08 -4.18 -16.38
C PRO A 5 4.00 -5.16 -16.92
N PRO A 6 4.40 -6.38 -17.36
CA PRO A 6 3.51 -7.36 -17.97
C PRO A 6 2.44 -7.92 -17.02
N TYR A 7 2.38 -7.44 -15.77
CA TYR A 7 1.43 -7.86 -14.76
C TYR A 7 0.72 -6.65 -14.17
N PRO A 8 -0.59 -6.75 -13.87
CA PRO A 8 -1.29 -5.74 -13.12
C PRO A 8 -0.55 -5.52 -11.80
N ARG A 9 -0.22 -4.27 -11.53
CA ARG A 9 0.32 -3.82 -10.25
C ARG A 9 -0.75 -4.04 -9.19
N GLU A 10 -0.52 -4.99 -8.29
CA GLU A 10 -1.42 -5.26 -7.17
C GLU A 10 -0.87 -4.62 -5.90
N ALA A 11 -1.76 -3.99 -5.13
CA ALA A 11 -1.45 -3.49 -3.81
C ALA A 11 -2.49 -3.96 -2.79
N ARG A 12 -2.00 -4.21 -1.57
CA ARG A 12 -2.78 -4.69 -0.43
C ARG A 12 -2.56 -3.78 0.76
N VAL A 13 -3.64 -3.51 1.48
CA VAL A 13 -3.62 -2.78 2.74
C VAL A 13 -3.52 -3.80 3.86
N VAL A 14 -2.50 -3.67 4.71
CA VAL A 14 -2.26 -4.53 5.87
C VAL A 14 -2.44 -3.69 7.13
N PRO A 15 -3.50 -3.92 7.93
CA PRO A 15 -3.64 -3.29 9.22
C PRO A 15 -2.57 -3.84 10.17
N VAL A 16 -1.84 -2.94 10.83
CA VAL A 16 -0.81 -3.25 11.81
C VAL A 16 -1.05 -2.42 13.06
N GLU A 17 -0.88 -3.02 14.22
CA GLU A 17 -0.91 -2.27 15.47
C GLU A 17 0.50 -1.79 15.79
N LYS A 18 0.67 -0.46 15.93
CA LYS A 18 1.91 0.15 16.39
C LYS A 18 1.67 0.81 17.74
N GLY A 19 2.58 0.58 18.68
CA GLY A 19 2.56 1.23 20.00
C GLY A 19 2.77 0.24 21.13
N ASP A 20 2.80 0.78 22.34
CA ASP A 20 2.92 0.00 23.57
C ASP A 20 1.64 -0.81 23.85
N PRO A 21 1.77 -1.97 24.52
CA PRO A 21 0.61 -2.75 24.97
C PRO A 21 -0.23 -1.93 25.96
N GLY A 22 -1.34 -1.36 25.47
CA GLY A 22 -2.24 -0.47 26.21
C GLY A 22 -2.53 0.88 25.51
N GLN A 23 -1.71 1.28 24.54
CA GLN A 23 -1.93 2.42 23.64
C GLN A 23 -1.57 2.04 22.20
N SER A 24 -2.04 0.87 21.75
CA SER A 24 -1.84 0.48 20.35
C SER A 24 -2.68 1.37 19.43
N VAL A 25 -2.02 1.93 18.42
CA VAL A 25 -2.64 2.69 17.35
C VAL A 25 -2.70 1.78 16.14
N THR A 26 -3.87 1.68 15.50
CA THR A 26 -4.00 0.96 14.23
C THR A 26 -3.41 1.81 13.11
N TRP A 27 -2.43 1.25 12.42
CA TRP A 27 -1.84 1.77 11.21
C TRP A 27 -2.18 0.83 10.05
N TYR A 28 -2.10 1.34 8.84
CA TYR A 28 -2.44 0.63 7.61
C TYR A 28 -1.25 0.74 6.67
N GLN A 29 -0.52 -0.36 6.50
CA GLN A 29 0.60 -0.43 5.57
C GLN A 29 0.07 -0.78 4.18
N LEU A 30 0.33 0.07 3.19
CA LEU A 30 0.16 -0.26 1.79
C LEU A 30 1.38 -1.04 1.32
N ARG A 31 1.20 -2.32 1.02
CA ARG A 31 2.22 -3.18 0.42
C ARG A 31 1.85 -3.49 -1.01
N ALA A 32 2.84 -3.56 -1.89
CA ALA A 32 2.63 -3.94 -3.27
C ALA A 32 3.63 -5.00 -3.72
N ASP A 33 3.32 -5.66 -4.82
CA ASP A 33 4.14 -6.72 -5.40
C ASP A 33 5.23 -6.19 -6.35
N HIS A 34 5.23 -4.89 -6.63
CA HIS A 34 6.20 -4.21 -7.48
C HIS A 34 6.88 -3.02 -6.77
N PRO A 35 8.19 -2.78 -6.94
CA PRO A 35 9.16 -3.52 -7.76
C PRO A 35 9.60 -4.88 -7.18
N LYS A 36 9.28 -5.18 -5.91
CA LYS A 36 9.53 -6.48 -5.26
C LYS A 36 8.27 -6.94 -4.52
N PRO A 37 8.07 -8.26 -4.32
CA PRO A 37 6.99 -8.77 -3.47
C PRO A 37 7.10 -8.18 -2.06
N ASP A 38 5.97 -7.87 -1.45
CA ASP A 38 5.90 -7.27 -0.09
C ASP A 38 6.58 -5.90 0.05
N SER A 39 6.77 -5.15 -1.04
CA SER A 39 7.34 -3.80 -0.98
C SER A 39 6.40 -2.88 -0.21
N LEU A 40 6.90 -2.27 0.86
CA LEU A 40 6.19 -1.22 1.57
C LEU A 40 6.16 0.05 0.70
N ILE A 41 4.96 0.43 0.25
CA ILE A 41 4.74 1.62 -0.58
C ILE A 41 4.50 2.85 0.30
N SER A 42 3.64 2.72 1.29
CA SER A 42 3.26 3.81 2.19
C SER A 42 2.63 3.26 3.47
N GLU A 43 2.62 4.04 4.54
CA GLU A 43 1.92 3.73 5.78
C GLU A 43 0.98 4.86 6.13
N HIS A 44 -0.25 4.53 6.50
CA HIS A 44 -1.27 5.51 6.83
C HIS A 44 -1.89 5.21 8.19
N PRO A 45 -2.25 6.22 8.98
CA PRO A 45 -2.97 6.03 10.24
C PRO A 45 -4.45 5.67 10.01
N THR A 46 -4.97 5.85 8.80
CA THR A 46 -6.38 5.58 8.47
C THR A 46 -6.52 4.62 7.29
N GLU A 47 -7.59 3.81 7.32
CA GLU A 47 -7.89 2.87 6.24
C GLU A 47 -8.20 3.60 4.92
N ALA A 48 -8.94 4.71 5.01
CA ALA A 48 -9.34 5.50 3.84
C ALA A 48 -8.14 5.98 3.03
N GLU A 49 -7.10 6.49 3.69
CA GLU A 49 -5.88 6.91 3.02
C GLU A 49 -5.11 5.72 2.41
N ALA A 50 -5.07 4.57 3.09
CA ALA A 50 -4.43 3.39 2.56
C ALA A 50 -5.16 2.82 1.32
N VAL A 51 -6.50 2.85 1.31
CA VAL A 51 -7.32 2.44 0.16
C VAL A 51 -7.19 3.43 -0.99
N ASP A 52 -7.16 4.73 -0.70
CA ASP A 52 -6.91 5.76 -1.71
C ASP A 52 -5.51 5.60 -2.33
N ALA A 53 -4.49 5.40 -1.51
CA ALA A 53 -3.14 5.14 -1.97
C ALA A 53 -3.04 3.84 -2.77
N LYS A 54 -3.77 2.79 -2.38
CA LYS A 54 -3.93 1.55 -3.15
C LYS A 54 -4.49 1.84 -4.55
N ARG A 55 -5.62 2.54 -4.64
CA ARG A 55 -6.26 2.88 -5.92
C ARG A 55 -5.32 3.68 -6.82
N ARG A 56 -4.66 4.70 -6.25
CA ARG A 56 -3.64 5.51 -6.95
C ARG A 56 -2.39 4.73 -7.32
N TYR A 57 -2.11 3.62 -6.65
CA TYR A 57 -0.99 2.75 -6.99
C TYR A 57 -1.38 1.85 -8.15
N GLU A 58 -2.55 1.20 -8.09
CA GLU A 58 -3.13 0.31 -9.11
C GLU A 58 -3.51 1.04 -10.40
N ASP A 59 -3.67 2.37 -10.35
CA ASP A 59 -4.10 3.19 -11.48
C ASP A 59 -3.15 3.07 -12.68
N PRO A 60 -3.62 2.54 -13.84
CA PRO A 60 -2.80 2.30 -15.02
C PRO A 60 -2.26 3.59 -15.66
N ASP A 61 -2.82 4.75 -15.32
CA ASP A 61 -2.43 6.06 -15.86
C ASP A 61 -1.20 6.66 -15.15
N LYS A 62 -0.77 6.08 -14.01
CA LYS A 62 0.50 6.43 -13.37
C LYS A 62 1.67 5.90 -14.22
N SER A 63 2.04 6.65 -15.26
CA SER A 63 3.29 6.51 -16.03
C SER A 63 4.41 7.36 -15.46
#